data_AF-A0A7C6AQD5-F1
#
_entry.id   AF-A0A7C6AQD5-F1
#
_cell.length_a   1.000
_cell.length_b   1.000
_cell.length_c   1.000
_cell.angle_alpha   90.00
_cell.angle_beta   90.00
_cell.angle_gamma   90.00
#
_symmetry.space_group_name_H-M   'P 1'
#
loop_
_entity.id
_entity.type
_entity.pdbx_description
1 polymer ?
#
loop_
_entity_poly.entity_id
_entity_poly.type
_entity_poly.pdbx_seq_one_letter_code
_entity_poly.pdbx_strand_id
1 'polypeptide(L)'
;MWKDLWGNPVVRRTSYWVFHDESIPNKRWLLIGLLFVRPEHLEEARRFLYTCRDQENYYGEIHFSALPKQFEGRYGAKARVARRWLQGYEQGLSEIARFTALAVDRQSPAFEHKRFAKDYHAYNDFTAMALKAGIRWFLGPEAWDSVTITFVSDAKHRMSRPEQGWIDNFETYLPYRAELDAFLTREEGKPYPSVSLKLQLQDSAACDLLQLCDVLLGATQMALVAGSHQPTKRELGAMVVRWCRDLQEPPLKQQFGLYRKFSFWGFPDNEGAPYSPVPLQLQVGMNHPTLF
;
A
#
# COMPACT_ATOMS: atom_id res chain seq x y z
N MET A 1 -5.62 14.15 -27.52
CA MET A 1 -4.54 15.10 -27.17
C MET A 1 -5.19 16.43 -26.83
N TRP A 2 -5.01 16.92 -25.60
CA TRP A 2 -5.61 18.18 -25.17
C TRP A 2 -4.84 19.34 -25.81
N LYS A 3 -5.57 20.29 -26.39
CA LYS A 3 -5.00 21.50 -26.97
C LYS A 3 -5.38 22.70 -26.12
N ASP A 4 -4.47 23.64 -25.94
CA ASP A 4 -4.79 24.93 -25.35
C ASP A 4 -5.67 25.77 -26.30
N LEU A 5 -6.02 26.98 -25.87
CA LEU A 5 -6.78 27.94 -26.68
C LEU A 5 -6.10 28.29 -28.03
N TRP A 6 -4.81 27.97 -28.19
CA TRP A 6 -3.98 28.28 -29.34
C TRP A 6 -3.63 27.04 -30.19
N GLY A 7 -4.18 25.88 -29.85
CA GLY A 7 -3.92 24.63 -30.57
C GLY A 7 -2.63 23.90 -30.15
N ASN A 8 -1.89 24.40 -29.15
CA ASN A 8 -0.68 23.77 -28.66
C ASN A 8 -1.01 22.56 -27.77
N PRO A 9 -0.22 21.47 -27.84
CA PRO A 9 -0.40 20.35 -26.94
C PRO A 9 -0.15 20.76 -25.48
N VAL A 10 -1.15 20.57 -24.62
CA VAL A 10 -1.01 20.77 -23.17
C VAL A 10 -0.38 19.54 -22.56
N VAL A 11 0.82 19.69 -22.01
CA VAL A 11 1.50 18.63 -21.25
C VAL A 11 0.95 18.61 -19.83
N ARG A 12 0.25 17.52 -19.48
CA ARG A 12 -0.33 17.30 -18.16
C ARG A 12 0.69 16.65 -17.24
N ARG A 13 1.09 17.38 -16.19
CA ARG A 13 2.07 16.92 -15.20
C ARG A 13 1.46 16.89 -13.82
N THR A 14 1.90 15.94 -13.00
CA THR A 14 1.49 15.84 -11.59
C THR A 14 2.62 15.26 -10.74
N SER A 15 2.42 15.31 -9.42
CA SER A 15 3.33 14.74 -8.43
C SER A 15 2.56 13.89 -7.43
N TYR A 16 3.20 12.85 -6.90
CA TYR A 16 2.65 11.99 -5.85
C TYR A 16 3.70 11.70 -4.79
N TRP A 17 3.24 11.59 -3.54
CA TRP A 17 3.96 10.97 -2.45
C TRP A 17 3.49 9.52 -2.34
N VAL A 18 4.44 8.59 -2.33
CA VAL A 18 4.16 7.15 -2.21
C VAL A 18 4.83 6.65 -0.94
N PHE A 19 4.05 6.36 0.08
CA PHE A 19 4.54 5.79 1.33
C PHE A 19 4.58 4.28 1.21
N HIS A 20 5.66 3.67 1.66
CA HIS A 20 5.95 2.26 1.47
C HIS A 20 6.19 1.56 2.79
N ASP A 21 5.61 0.36 2.92
CA ASP A 21 5.90 -0.58 3.99
C ASP A 21 5.91 -2.01 3.45
N GLU A 22 6.53 -2.94 4.20
CA GLU A 22 6.63 -4.34 3.83
C GLU A 22 6.37 -5.31 4.98
N SER A 23 5.96 -6.53 4.63
CA SER A 23 5.85 -7.60 5.62
C SER A 23 6.09 -8.99 5.03
N ILE A 24 6.58 -9.92 5.83
CA ILE A 24 6.88 -11.31 5.42
C ILE A 24 6.18 -12.31 6.36
N PRO A 25 4.85 -12.48 6.27
CA PRO A 25 4.15 -13.38 7.16
C PRO A 25 4.41 -14.85 6.80
N ASN A 26 4.66 -15.65 7.84
CA ASN A 26 4.82 -17.12 7.78
C ASN A 26 5.88 -17.61 6.78
N LYS A 27 6.82 -16.75 6.36
CA LYS A 27 7.81 -17.01 5.30
C LYS A 27 7.22 -17.44 3.95
N ARG A 28 5.90 -17.49 3.79
CA ARG A 28 5.27 -17.79 2.50
C ARG A 28 5.12 -16.53 1.68
N TRP A 29 4.58 -15.48 2.29
CA TRP A 29 4.24 -14.27 1.57
C TRP A 29 5.32 -13.21 1.75
N LEU A 30 5.55 -12.44 0.70
CA LEU A 30 6.13 -11.10 0.79
C LEU A 30 5.02 -10.10 0.44
N LEU A 31 4.69 -9.20 1.35
CA LEU A 31 3.68 -8.18 1.18
C LEU A 31 4.37 -6.83 0.95
N ILE A 32 3.95 -6.12 -0.08
CA ILE A 32 4.39 -4.75 -0.37
C ILE A 32 3.16 -3.84 -0.33
N GLY A 33 3.13 -2.87 0.60
CA GLY A 33 2.10 -1.86 0.72
C GLY A 33 2.56 -0.52 0.16
N LEU A 34 1.70 0.14 -0.62
CA LEU A 34 1.96 1.47 -1.17
C LEU A 34 0.74 2.37 -0.98
N LEU A 35 0.96 3.52 -0.34
CA LEU A 35 -0.06 4.56 -0.15
C LEU A 35 0.28 5.81 -0.99
N PHE A 36 -0.55 6.10 -1.99
CA PHE A 36 -0.41 7.22 -2.92
C PHE A 36 -1.20 8.42 -2.42
N VAL A 37 -0.54 9.56 -2.22
CA VAL A 37 -1.15 10.83 -1.80
C VAL A 37 -0.64 11.95 -2.69
N ARG A 38 -1.54 12.81 -3.19
CA ARG A 38 -1.12 14.00 -3.94
C ARG A 38 -0.60 15.09 -2.99
N PRO A 39 0.40 15.90 -3.37
CA PRO A 39 0.96 16.95 -2.52
C PRO A 39 -0.09 17.87 -1.90
N GLU A 40 -1.12 18.27 -2.66
CA GLU A 40 -2.20 19.15 -2.20
C GLU A 40 -3.05 18.55 -1.07
N HIS A 41 -3.04 17.22 -0.90
CA HIS A 41 -3.81 16.51 0.13
C HIS A 41 -2.97 15.98 1.29
N LEU A 42 -1.65 16.18 1.29
CA LEU A 42 -0.79 15.67 2.35
C LEU A 42 -1.18 16.20 3.73
N GLU A 43 -1.36 17.51 3.85
CA GLU A 43 -1.70 18.15 5.12
C GLU A 43 -3.13 17.82 5.57
N GLU A 44 -4.04 17.62 4.62
CA GLU A 44 -5.41 17.15 4.89
C GLU A 44 -5.38 15.75 5.50
N ALA A 45 -4.67 14.81 4.87
CA ALA A 45 -4.52 13.45 5.37
C ALA A 45 -3.83 13.42 6.75
N ARG A 46 -2.75 14.19 6.93
CA ARG A 46 -2.04 14.30 8.23
C ARG A 46 -2.93 14.85 9.32
N ARG A 47 -3.68 15.91 9.05
CA ARG A 47 -4.61 16.50 10.02
C ARG A 47 -5.70 15.52 10.44
N PHE A 48 -6.22 14.73 9.50
CA PHE A 48 -7.17 13.68 9.82
C PHE A 48 -6.57 12.66 10.79
N LEU A 49 -5.39 12.12 10.48
CA LEU A 49 -4.70 11.13 11.32
C LEU A 49 -4.39 11.68 12.71
N TYR A 50 -3.94 12.93 12.79
CA TYR A 50 -3.68 13.64 14.03
C TYR A 50 -4.96 13.83 14.86
N THR A 51 -6.08 14.20 14.23
CA THR A 51 -7.37 14.34 14.93
C THR A 51 -7.80 13.02 15.59
N CYS A 52 -7.54 11.88 14.96
CA CYS A 52 -7.78 10.57 15.59
C CYS A 52 -6.89 10.33 16.82
N ARG A 53 -5.65 10.84 16.82
CA ARG A 53 -4.75 10.77 17.97
C ARG A 53 -5.27 11.62 19.13
N ASP A 54 -5.73 12.84 18.84
CA ASP A 54 -6.30 13.76 19.83
C ASP A 54 -7.51 13.15 20.52
N GLN A 55 -8.42 12.55 19.74
CA GLN A 55 -9.63 11.90 20.25
C GLN A 55 -9.34 10.75 21.23
N GLU A 56 -8.21 10.07 21.05
CA GLU A 56 -7.80 8.93 21.89
C GLU A 56 -6.71 9.30 22.90
N ASN A 57 -6.27 10.56 22.92
CA ASN A 57 -5.15 11.08 23.70
C ASN A 57 -3.89 10.19 23.57
N TYR A 58 -3.51 9.86 22.34
CA TYR A 58 -2.37 8.96 22.07
C TYR A 58 -1.44 9.48 20.95
N TYR A 59 -0.26 9.94 21.36
CA TYR A 59 0.76 10.52 20.47
C TYR A 59 1.99 9.62 20.27
N GLY A 60 1.93 8.38 20.76
CA GLY A 60 3.00 7.40 20.51
C GLY A 60 2.97 6.85 19.09
N GLU A 61 4.04 6.18 18.69
CA GLU A 61 4.11 5.50 17.40
C GLU A 61 3.03 4.40 17.30
N ILE A 62 2.27 4.43 16.20
CA ILE A 62 1.34 3.39 15.80
C ILE A 62 2.09 2.43 14.89
N HIS A 63 2.15 1.16 15.30
CA HIS A 63 2.73 0.10 14.50
C HIS A 63 1.86 -1.15 14.67
N PHE A 64 1.44 -1.78 13.57
CA PHE A 64 0.45 -2.86 13.57
C PHE A 64 0.92 -4.06 14.40
N SER A 65 2.20 -4.43 14.27
CA SER A 65 2.76 -5.56 15.02
C SER A 65 2.72 -5.32 16.54
N ALA A 66 2.80 -4.06 16.96
CA ALA A 66 2.82 -3.60 18.35
C ALA A 66 1.45 -3.17 18.90
N LEU A 67 0.35 -3.49 18.21
CA LEU A 67 -0.99 -3.23 18.75
C LEU A 67 -1.26 -4.06 20.01
N PRO A 68 -1.91 -3.46 21.04
CA PRO A 68 -2.31 -4.18 22.25
C PRO A 68 -3.36 -5.24 21.93
N LYS A 69 -3.57 -6.22 22.83
CA LYS A 69 -4.52 -7.32 22.62
C LYS A 69 -5.99 -6.86 22.58
N GLN A 70 -6.34 -5.80 23.29
CA GLN A 70 -7.71 -5.32 23.49
C GLN A 70 -7.80 -3.82 23.19
N PHE A 71 -8.99 -3.36 22.76
CA PHE A 71 -9.29 -1.94 22.55
C PHE A 71 -9.57 -1.20 23.86
N GLU A 72 -9.99 -1.91 24.89
CA GLU A 72 -10.41 -1.32 26.16
C GLU A 72 -9.25 -1.13 27.14
N GLY A 73 -9.51 -0.34 28.18
CA GLY A 73 -8.56 -0.08 29.25
C GLY A 73 -7.45 0.91 28.90
N ARG A 74 -6.56 1.12 29.89
CA ARG A 74 -5.50 2.14 29.85
C ARG A 74 -4.48 1.97 28.71
N TYR A 75 -4.36 0.75 28.18
CA TYR A 75 -3.40 0.43 27.11
C TYR A 75 -4.03 0.31 25.72
N GLY A 76 -5.36 0.44 25.62
CA GLY A 76 -6.09 0.26 24.37
C GLY A 76 -6.02 1.43 23.39
N ALA A 77 -5.54 2.61 23.82
CA ALA A 77 -5.55 3.84 23.03
C ALA A 77 -4.86 3.69 21.66
N LYS A 78 -3.68 3.04 21.62
CA LYS A 78 -2.96 2.71 20.39
C LYS A 78 -3.84 1.95 19.38
N ALA A 79 -4.58 0.94 19.84
CA ALA A 79 -5.48 0.16 18.98
C ALA A 79 -6.70 0.96 18.54
N ARG A 80 -7.26 1.82 19.40
CA ARG A 80 -8.40 2.67 19.04
C ARG A 80 -8.01 3.71 17.99
N VAL A 81 -6.80 4.29 18.05
CA VAL A 81 -6.26 5.14 16.98
C VAL A 81 -6.16 4.37 15.67
N ALA A 82 -5.52 3.20 15.66
CA ALA A 82 -5.38 2.37 14.46
C ALA A 82 -6.75 1.99 13.84
N ARG A 83 -7.75 1.70 14.68
CA ARG A 83 -9.13 1.47 14.23
C ARG A 83 -9.75 2.71 13.60
N ARG A 84 -9.64 3.87 14.25
CA ARG A 84 -10.16 5.14 13.70
C ARG A 84 -9.51 5.49 12.36
N TRP A 85 -8.22 5.21 12.20
CA TRP A 85 -7.54 5.39 10.92
C TRP A 85 -8.13 4.52 9.81
N LEU A 86 -8.40 3.24 10.06
CA LEU A 86 -9.05 2.37 9.07
C LEU A 86 -10.51 2.75 8.80
N GLN A 87 -11.25 3.15 9.83
CA GLN A 87 -12.62 3.65 9.67
C GLN A 87 -12.62 4.94 8.84
N GLY A 88 -11.69 5.85 9.12
CA GLY A 88 -11.49 7.07 8.35
C GLY A 88 -11.12 6.82 6.90
N TYR A 89 -10.24 5.83 6.66
CA TYR A 89 -9.89 5.38 5.33
C TYR A 89 -11.14 4.94 4.55
N GLU A 90 -11.95 4.06 5.14
CA GLU A 90 -13.22 3.59 4.58
C GLU A 90 -14.19 4.75 4.30
N GLN A 91 -14.29 5.73 5.21
CA GLN A 91 -15.31 6.78 5.19
C GLN A 91 -14.95 8.04 4.37
N GLY A 92 -13.73 8.16 3.86
CA GLY A 92 -13.39 9.27 2.95
C GLY A 92 -11.91 9.56 2.78
N LEU A 93 -11.04 9.17 3.71
CA LEU A 93 -9.59 9.40 3.55
C LEU A 93 -9.05 8.64 2.31
N SER A 94 -9.70 7.55 1.90
CA SER A 94 -9.35 6.82 0.67
C SER A 94 -9.55 7.60 -0.64
N GLU A 95 -10.30 8.71 -0.62
CA GLU A 95 -10.44 9.61 -1.78
C GLU A 95 -9.13 10.35 -2.11
N ILE A 96 -8.37 10.67 -1.07
CA ILE A 96 -7.15 11.49 -1.15
C ILE A 96 -5.87 10.69 -0.90
N ALA A 97 -5.98 9.51 -0.29
CA ALA A 97 -4.90 8.59 -0.02
C ALA A 97 -5.26 7.18 -0.53
N ARG A 98 -4.71 6.76 -1.66
CA ARG A 98 -5.06 5.48 -2.32
C ARG A 98 -4.05 4.39 -1.98
N PHE A 99 -4.53 3.24 -1.52
CA PHE A 99 -3.68 2.15 -1.04
C PHE A 99 -3.73 0.93 -1.95
N THR A 100 -2.56 0.37 -2.28
CA THR A 100 -2.44 -0.93 -2.95
C THR A 100 -1.52 -1.84 -2.17
N ALA A 101 -1.89 -3.11 -2.08
CA ALA A 101 -1.05 -4.16 -1.52
C ALA A 101 -0.84 -5.28 -2.55
N LEU A 102 0.42 -5.69 -2.72
CA LEU A 102 0.82 -6.87 -3.48
C LEU A 102 1.15 -8.00 -2.50
N ALA A 103 0.51 -9.16 -2.67
CA ALA A 103 0.89 -10.40 -1.99
C ALA A 103 1.69 -11.34 -2.90
N VAL A 104 2.99 -11.44 -2.66
CA VAL A 104 3.88 -12.33 -3.39
C VAL A 104 3.90 -13.72 -2.74
N ASP A 105 3.35 -14.75 -3.39
CA ASP A 105 3.39 -16.14 -2.94
C ASP A 105 4.74 -16.79 -3.29
N ARG A 106 5.67 -16.79 -2.33
CA ARG A 106 6.99 -17.40 -2.49
C ARG A 106 6.96 -18.93 -2.40
N GLN A 107 5.78 -19.53 -2.20
CA GLN A 107 5.59 -20.97 -2.25
C GLN A 107 4.81 -21.41 -3.50
N SER A 108 4.41 -20.47 -4.38
CA SER A 108 3.87 -20.84 -5.67
C SER A 108 4.92 -21.62 -6.46
N PRO A 109 4.54 -22.69 -7.19
CA PRO A 109 5.46 -23.42 -8.07
C PRO A 109 6.04 -22.53 -9.19
N ALA A 110 5.36 -21.43 -9.54
CA ALA A 110 5.84 -20.47 -10.52
C ALA A 110 6.77 -19.41 -9.93
N PHE A 111 7.03 -19.42 -8.61
CA PHE A 111 7.98 -18.50 -8.00
C PHE A 111 9.43 -18.90 -8.35
N GLU A 112 10.08 -18.10 -9.18
CA GLU A 112 11.44 -18.37 -9.66
C GLU A 112 12.51 -18.08 -8.61
N HIS A 113 12.67 -18.93 -7.59
CA HIS A 113 13.69 -18.75 -6.55
C HIS A 113 15.11 -18.56 -7.12
N LYS A 114 15.43 -19.26 -8.21
CA LYS A 114 16.76 -19.19 -8.86
C LYS A 114 17.05 -17.85 -9.52
N ARG A 115 16.01 -17.06 -9.85
CA ARG A 115 16.16 -15.72 -10.43
C ARG A 115 16.70 -14.72 -9.40
N PHE A 116 16.47 -14.97 -8.11
CA PHE A 116 16.86 -14.08 -7.03
C PHE A 116 18.02 -14.65 -6.24
N ALA A 117 19.25 -14.28 -6.62
CA ALA A 117 20.45 -14.72 -5.91
C ALA A 117 20.50 -14.29 -4.43
N LYS A 118 19.75 -13.23 -4.06
CA LYS A 118 19.65 -12.69 -2.71
C LYS A 118 18.22 -12.23 -2.44
N ASP A 119 17.79 -12.28 -1.18
CA ASP A 119 16.43 -11.92 -0.77
C ASP A 119 16.05 -10.48 -1.15
N TYR A 120 16.99 -9.53 -1.04
CA TYR A 120 16.73 -8.14 -1.42
C TYR A 120 16.50 -7.97 -2.93
N HIS A 121 17.00 -8.86 -3.80
CA HIS A 121 16.68 -8.80 -5.23
C HIS A 121 15.19 -9.03 -5.47
N ALA A 122 14.58 -9.99 -4.76
CA ALA A 122 13.15 -10.25 -4.84
C ALA A 122 12.37 -9.06 -4.29
N TYR A 123 12.75 -8.54 -3.11
CA TYR A 123 12.14 -7.34 -2.53
C TYR A 123 12.15 -6.17 -3.52
N ASN A 124 13.31 -5.83 -4.10
CA ASN A 124 13.45 -4.73 -5.04
C ASN A 124 12.58 -4.92 -6.29
N ASP A 125 12.58 -6.11 -6.90
CA ASP A 125 11.81 -6.44 -8.11
C ASP A 125 10.29 -6.35 -7.84
N PHE A 126 9.83 -6.91 -6.72
CA PHE A 126 8.40 -6.88 -6.38
C PHE A 126 7.92 -5.52 -5.89
N THR A 127 8.77 -4.70 -5.26
CA THR A 127 8.42 -3.31 -4.96
C THR A 127 8.29 -2.48 -6.24
N ALA A 128 9.18 -2.67 -7.21
CA ALA A 128 9.04 -2.04 -8.53
C ALA A 128 7.77 -2.50 -9.26
N MET A 129 7.44 -3.80 -9.18
CA MET A 129 6.20 -4.35 -9.72
C MET A 129 4.96 -3.73 -9.07
N ALA A 130 4.93 -3.66 -7.73
CA ALA A 130 3.84 -3.05 -6.98
C ALA A 130 3.66 -1.58 -7.36
N LEU A 131 4.75 -0.84 -7.52
CA LEU A 131 4.73 0.56 -7.94
C LEU A 131 4.17 0.72 -9.36
N LYS A 132 4.68 -0.07 -10.32
CA LYS A 132 4.19 -0.08 -11.72
C LYS A 132 2.69 -0.35 -11.79
N ALA A 133 2.23 -1.37 -11.06
CA ALA A 133 0.81 -1.70 -10.97
C ALA A 133 -0.01 -0.58 -10.32
N GLY A 134 0.50 0.03 -9.24
CA GLY A 134 -0.14 1.17 -8.56
C GLY A 134 -0.30 2.39 -9.46
N ILE A 135 0.74 2.75 -10.23
CA ILE A 135 0.66 3.85 -11.22
C ILE A 135 -0.39 3.52 -12.28
N ARG A 136 -0.34 2.31 -12.86
CA ARG A 136 -1.32 1.89 -13.88
C ARG A 136 -2.75 1.94 -13.36
N TRP A 137 -2.97 1.48 -12.13
CA TRP A 137 -4.30 1.35 -11.55
C TRP A 137 -4.86 2.69 -11.05
N PHE A 138 -4.08 3.48 -10.32
CA PHE A 138 -4.59 4.72 -9.73
C PHE A 138 -4.44 5.93 -10.65
N LEU A 139 -3.32 6.05 -11.35
CA LEU A 139 -2.99 7.26 -12.13
C LEU A 139 -3.33 7.09 -13.61
N GLY A 140 -3.44 5.86 -14.10
CA GLY A 140 -3.81 5.56 -15.49
C GLY A 140 -5.10 6.27 -15.94
N PRO A 141 -6.22 6.19 -15.20
CA PRO A 141 -7.46 6.90 -15.54
C PRO A 141 -7.34 8.42 -15.59
N GLU A 142 -6.35 8.99 -14.88
CA GLU A 142 -6.15 10.43 -14.83
C GLU A 142 -5.44 10.96 -16.08
N ALA A 143 -4.84 10.08 -16.89
CA ALA A 143 -4.22 10.37 -18.19
C ALA A 143 -3.18 11.50 -18.13
N TRP A 144 -2.27 11.42 -17.16
CA TRP A 144 -1.09 12.30 -17.07
C TRP A 144 -0.06 11.93 -18.14
N ASP A 145 0.61 12.94 -18.69
CA ASP A 145 1.75 12.73 -19.59
C ASP A 145 3.03 12.45 -18.79
N SER A 146 3.15 13.03 -17.60
CA SER A 146 4.29 12.87 -16.72
C SER A 146 3.92 12.90 -15.23
N VAL A 147 4.56 12.04 -14.45
CA VAL A 147 4.37 11.90 -13.01
C VAL A 147 5.72 11.94 -12.31
N THR A 148 5.87 12.82 -11.32
CA THR A 148 6.99 12.77 -10.36
C THR A 148 6.56 12.08 -9.07
N ILE A 149 7.31 11.08 -8.63
CA ILE A 149 7.02 10.30 -7.42
C ILE A 149 8.09 10.59 -6.37
N THR A 150 7.66 11.05 -5.20
CA THR A 150 8.46 11.02 -3.97
C THR A 150 8.14 9.72 -3.23
N PHE A 151 9.04 8.75 -3.32
CA PHE A 151 8.89 7.44 -2.68
C PHE A 151 9.48 7.47 -1.27
N VAL A 152 8.61 7.42 -0.26
CA VAL A 152 8.97 7.48 1.16
C VAL A 152 8.99 6.09 1.76
N SER A 153 10.11 5.73 2.38
CA SER A 153 10.33 4.44 3.02
C SER A 153 10.96 4.68 4.40
N ASP A 154 10.68 3.80 5.36
CA ASP A 154 11.23 3.94 6.72
C ASP A 154 12.75 3.74 6.72
N ALA A 155 13.47 4.69 7.32
CA ALA A 155 14.91 4.63 7.50
C ALA A 155 15.36 3.38 8.30
N LYS A 156 14.55 2.90 9.24
CA LYS A 156 14.90 1.78 10.15
C LYS A 156 14.86 0.40 9.48
N HIS A 157 14.06 0.24 8.42
CA HIS A 157 13.75 -1.07 7.83
C HIS A 157 14.56 -1.40 6.58
N ARG A 158 15.45 -0.49 6.14
CA ARG A 158 16.35 -0.77 5.01
C ARG A 158 17.19 -2.01 5.31
N MET A 159 17.09 -3.00 4.41
CA MET A 159 17.83 -4.27 4.48
C MET A 159 19.34 -4.11 4.26
N SER A 160 19.85 -2.88 4.15
CA SER A 160 21.25 -2.55 4.29
C SER A 160 21.73 -2.97 5.68
N ARG A 161 22.38 -4.14 5.75
CA ARG A 161 23.14 -4.58 6.92
C ARG A 161 24.60 -4.61 6.53
N PRO A 162 25.32 -3.47 6.61
CA PRO A 162 26.72 -3.39 6.21
C PRO A 162 27.58 -4.41 6.96
N GLU A 163 27.27 -4.63 8.24
CA GLU A 163 27.92 -5.62 9.11
C GLU A 163 27.71 -7.08 8.66
N GLN A 164 26.68 -7.36 7.86
CA GLN A 164 26.41 -8.67 7.27
C GLN A 164 26.82 -8.74 5.78
N GLY A 165 27.48 -7.69 5.25
CA GLY A 165 27.93 -7.59 3.86
C GLY A 165 26.81 -7.26 2.87
N TRP A 166 25.68 -6.72 3.33
CA TRP A 166 24.51 -6.41 2.51
C TRP A 166 24.47 -4.92 2.22
N ILE A 167 24.89 -4.55 1.01
CA ILE A 167 24.67 -3.22 0.44
C ILE A 167 23.49 -3.38 -0.52
N ASP A 168 22.30 -3.04 -0.04
CA ASP A 168 21.11 -2.99 -0.87
C ASP A 168 21.23 -1.82 -1.87
N ASN A 169 20.91 -2.07 -3.13
CA ASN A 169 20.92 -1.07 -4.19
C ASN A 169 19.53 -0.44 -4.43
N PHE A 170 18.57 -0.62 -3.53
CA PHE A 170 17.20 -0.12 -3.67
C PHE A 170 17.11 1.35 -4.06
N GLU A 171 17.98 2.22 -3.52
CA GLU A 171 18.01 3.65 -3.81
C GLU A 171 18.31 3.97 -5.27
N THR A 172 19.09 3.13 -5.95
CA THR A 172 19.40 3.29 -7.38
C THR A 172 18.52 2.41 -8.25
N TYR A 173 18.18 1.21 -7.78
CA TYR A 173 17.38 0.23 -8.51
C TYR A 173 15.95 0.73 -8.74
N LEU A 174 15.25 1.19 -7.69
CA LEU A 174 13.83 1.51 -7.80
C LEU A 174 13.57 2.70 -8.74
N PRO A 175 14.31 3.84 -8.66
CA PRO A 175 14.16 4.91 -9.63
C PRO A 175 14.42 4.46 -11.06
N TYR A 176 15.57 3.81 -11.29
CA TYR A 176 15.93 3.30 -12.61
C TYR A 176 14.84 2.38 -13.18
N ARG A 177 14.33 1.45 -12.36
CA ARG A 177 13.34 0.48 -12.80
C ARG A 177 12.01 1.13 -13.13
N ALA A 178 11.55 2.08 -12.31
CA ALA A 178 10.30 2.81 -12.54
C ALA A 178 10.35 3.62 -13.86
N GLU A 179 11.48 4.28 -14.14
CA GLU A 179 11.71 5.04 -15.37
C GLU A 179 11.78 4.11 -16.60
N LEU A 180 12.51 3.00 -16.50
CA LEU A 180 12.62 2.01 -17.58
C LEU A 180 11.26 1.35 -17.89
N ASP A 181 10.52 0.92 -16.86
CA ASP A 181 9.20 0.31 -17.04
C ASP A 181 8.21 1.29 -17.69
N ALA A 182 8.28 2.58 -17.33
CA ALA A 182 7.48 3.61 -17.96
C ALA A 182 7.84 3.81 -19.43
N PHE A 183 9.14 3.85 -19.75
CA PHE A 183 9.63 3.95 -21.12
C PHE A 183 9.17 2.77 -21.98
N LEU A 184 9.46 1.53 -21.56
CA LEU A 184 9.11 0.32 -22.29
C LEU A 184 7.60 0.19 -22.52
N THR A 185 6.79 0.50 -21.50
CA THR A 185 5.32 0.45 -21.63
C THR A 185 4.81 1.43 -22.70
N ARG A 186 5.44 2.61 -22.82
CA ARG A 186 5.08 3.62 -23.82
C ARG A 186 5.55 3.24 -25.22
N GLU A 187 6.73 2.65 -25.35
CA GLU A 187 7.25 2.12 -26.63
C GLU A 187 6.34 1.01 -27.20
N GLU A 188 5.70 0.23 -26.33
CA GLU A 188 4.66 -0.74 -26.70
C GLU A 188 3.32 -0.08 -27.13
N GLY A 189 3.23 1.25 -27.17
CA GLY A 189 2.03 2.00 -27.51
C GLY A 189 0.95 2.00 -26.41
N LYS A 190 1.25 1.49 -25.22
CA LYS A 190 0.28 1.45 -24.11
C LYS A 190 0.23 2.82 -23.41
N PRO A 191 -0.97 3.31 -23.02
CA PRO A 191 -1.08 4.60 -22.36
C PRO A 191 -0.47 4.54 -20.95
N TYR A 192 0.66 5.21 -20.74
CA TYR A 192 1.37 5.24 -19.46
C TYR A 192 2.15 6.56 -19.35
N PRO A 193 2.19 7.21 -18.17
CA PRO A 193 2.92 8.46 -18.02
C PRO A 193 4.44 8.22 -18.11
N SER A 194 5.20 9.24 -18.49
CA SER A 194 6.61 9.25 -18.09
C SER A 194 6.69 9.35 -16.56
N VAL A 195 7.63 8.62 -15.97
CA VAL A 195 7.81 8.60 -14.51
C VAL A 195 9.18 9.16 -14.21
N SER A 196 9.29 9.95 -13.15
CA SER A 196 10.56 10.25 -12.49
C SER A 196 10.37 9.99 -11.00
N LEU A 197 11.31 9.28 -10.38
CA LEU A 197 11.18 8.86 -8.99
C LEU A 197 12.35 9.37 -8.16
N LYS A 198 12.01 9.95 -7.00
CA LYS A 198 12.96 10.36 -5.97
C LYS A 198 12.67 9.59 -4.70
N LEU A 199 13.72 9.06 -4.10
CA LEU A 199 13.61 8.31 -2.87
C LEU A 199 13.88 9.22 -1.67
N GLN A 200 13.07 9.08 -0.62
CA GLN A 200 13.25 9.79 0.63
C GLN A 200 13.12 8.83 1.81
N LEU A 201 14.11 8.85 2.70
CA LEU A 201 14.04 8.14 3.97
C LEU A 201 13.42 9.06 5.02
N GLN A 202 12.50 8.50 5.81
CA GLN A 202 11.91 9.19 6.97
C GLN A 202 11.84 8.24 8.16
N ASP A 203 11.91 8.77 9.37
CA ASP A 203 11.62 8.00 10.58
C ASP A 203 10.10 7.79 10.66
N SER A 204 9.66 6.53 10.65
CA SER A 204 8.25 6.16 10.80
C SER A 204 7.63 6.75 12.06
N ALA A 205 8.38 6.89 13.16
CA ALA A 205 7.88 7.47 14.41
C ALA A 205 7.43 8.93 14.25
N ALA A 206 7.97 9.65 13.26
CA ALA A 206 7.65 11.04 12.96
C ALA A 206 6.70 11.21 11.76
N CYS A 207 6.22 10.12 11.15
CA CYS A 207 5.42 10.17 9.91
C CYS A 207 4.14 9.33 10.02
N ASP A 208 3.03 9.98 10.32
CA ASP A 208 1.71 9.33 10.43
C ASP A 208 1.27 8.61 9.15
N LEU A 209 1.71 9.06 7.97
CA LEU A 209 1.39 8.41 6.70
C LEU A 209 2.17 7.10 6.46
N LEU A 210 3.41 7.00 6.97
CA LEU A 210 4.13 5.71 7.01
C LEU A 210 3.42 4.76 7.99
N GLN A 211 3.04 5.26 9.17
CA GLN A 211 2.31 4.46 10.16
C GLN A 211 0.93 4.02 9.63
N LEU A 212 0.21 4.86 8.89
CA LEU A 212 -1.04 4.47 8.22
C LEU A 212 -0.79 3.37 7.19
N CYS A 213 0.27 3.48 6.38
CA CYS A 213 0.66 2.45 5.42
C CYS A 213 0.92 1.11 6.11
N ASP A 214 1.64 1.11 7.24
CA ASP A 214 1.87 -0.08 8.07
C ASP A 214 0.57 -0.65 8.66
N VAL A 215 -0.33 0.17 9.17
CA VAL A 215 -1.60 -0.33 9.71
C VAL A 215 -2.47 -0.95 8.59
N LEU A 216 -2.54 -0.33 7.42
CA LEU A 216 -3.26 -0.88 6.25
C LEU A 216 -2.64 -2.19 5.76
N LEU A 217 -1.30 -2.25 5.67
CA LEU A 217 -0.59 -3.45 5.26
C LEU A 217 -0.72 -4.58 6.28
N GLY A 218 -0.58 -4.28 7.57
CA GLY A 218 -0.75 -5.22 8.67
C GLY A 218 -2.18 -5.75 8.77
N ALA A 219 -3.20 -4.92 8.55
CA ALA A 219 -4.58 -5.37 8.46
C ALA A 219 -4.79 -6.29 7.24
N THR A 220 -4.19 -5.97 6.10
CA THR A 220 -4.22 -6.80 4.88
C THR A 220 -3.54 -8.15 5.11
N GLN A 221 -2.38 -8.16 5.79
CA GLN A 221 -1.71 -9.38 6.24
C GLN A 221 -2.63 -10.23 7.12
N MET A 222 -3.29 -9.61 8.10
CA MET A 222 -4.18 -10.29 9.03
C MET A 222 -5.37 -10.93 8.29
N ALA A 223 -5.92 -10.25 7.28
CA ALA A 223 -6.94 -10.80 6.39
C ALA A 223 -6.41 -12.02 5.59
N LEU A 224 -5.20 -11.90 5.05
CA LEU A 224 -4.57 -12.92 4.21
C LEU A 224 -4.24 -14.20 4.99
N VAL A 225 -3.53 -14.10 6.12
CA VAL A 225 -2.93 -15.27 6.79
C VAL A 225 -3.58 -15.67 8.12
N ALA A 226 -4.56 -14.90 8.62
CA ALA A 226 -5.22 -15.17 9.89
C ALA A 226 -4.24 -15.36 11.11
N GLY A 227 -3.01 -14.84 11.03
CA GLY A 227 -1.88 -15.23 11.89
C GLY A 227 -1.89 -14.75 13.34
N SER A 228 -2.99 -14.13 13.80
CA SER A 228 -3.15 -13.70 15.19
C SER A 228 -4.56 -13.95 15.71
N HIS A 229 -4.66 -14.35 16.98
CA HIS A 229 -5.92 -14.46 17.71
C HIS A 229 -6.29 -13.17 18.45
N GLN A 230 -5.44 -12.13 18.41
CA GLN A 230 -5.70 -10.88 19.13
C GLN A 230 -6.94 -10.18 18.56
N PRO A 231 -7.96 -9.87 19.39
CA PRO A 231 -9.19 -9.20 18.95
C PRO A 231 -8.95 -7.95 18.12
N THR A 232 -8.01 -7.10 18.55
CA THR A 232 -7.66 -5.84 17.87
C THR A 232 -7.21 -6.05 16.44
N LYS A 233 -6.21 -6.92 16.24
CA LYS A 233 -5.70 -7.23 14.90
C LYS A 233 -6.78 -7.88 14.04
N ARG A 234 -7.53 -8.84 14.59
CA ARG A 234 -8.61 -9.53 13.88
C ARG A 234 -9.71 -8.57 13.43
N GLU A 235 -10.07 -7.58 14.24
CA GLU A 235 -11.06 -6.57 13.87
C GLU A 235 -10.58 -5.75 12.66
N LEU A 236 -9.35 -5.25 12.69
CA LEU A 236 -8.76 -4.51 11.56
C LEU A 236 -8.66 -5.38 10.30
N GLY A 237 -8.22 -6.63 10.44
CA GLY A 237 -8.21 -7.58 9.33
C GLY A 237 -9.61 -7.87 8.78
N ALA A 238 -10.62 -7.92 9.65
CA ALA A 238 -12.00 -8.15 9.25
C ALA A 238 -12.58 -6.99 8.43
N MET A 239 -12.13 -5.75 8.67
CA MET A 239 -12.45 -4.61 7.80
C MET A 239 -11.95 -4.86 6.38
N VAL A 240 -10.68 -5.26 6.22
CA VAL A 240 -10.10 -5.56 4.91
C VAL A 240 -10.80 -6.74 4.22
N VAL A 241 -11.19 -7.78 4.96
CA VAL A 241 -12.00 -8.88 4.39
C VAL A 241 -13.32 -8.36 3.81
N ARG A 242 -14.00 -7.44 4.49
CA ARG A 242 -15.24 -6.82 3.97
C ARG A 242 -14.96 -5.97 2.74
N TRP A 243 -13.90 -5.17 2.73
CA TRP A 243 -13.49 -4.37 1.56
C TRP A 243 -13.22 -5.26 0.35
N CYS A 244 -12.45 -6.33 0.52
CA CYS A 244 -12.14 -7.27 -0.56
C CYS A 244 -13.37 -8.01 -1.10
N ARG A 245 -14.36 -8.31 -0.25
CA ARG A 245 -15.64 -8.89 -0.68
C ARG A 245 -16.48 -7.86 -1.44
N ASP A 246 -16.59 -6.64 -0.90
CA ASP A 246 -17.33 -5.54 -1.53
C ASP A 246 -16.76 -5.19 -2.91
N LEU A 247 -15.43 -5.22 -3.07
CA LEU A 247 -14.76 -4.97 -4.35
C LEU A 247 -15.06 -6.00 -5.45
N GLN A 248 -15.68 -7.14 -5.12
CA GLN A 248 -16.17 -8.11 -6.13
C GLN A 248 -17.49 -7.64 -6.77
N GLU A 249 -18.21 -6.73 -6.11
CA GLU A 249 -19.39 -6.11 -6.69
C GLU A 249 -19.02 -4.99 -7.68
N PRO A 250 -19.85 -4.75 -8.71
CA PRO A 250 -19.72 -3.60 -9.59
C PRO A 250 -19.64 -2.28 -8.80
N PRO A 251 -18.87 -1.27 -9.24
CA PRO A 251 -18.62 -0.05 -8.45
C PRO A 251 -19.87 0.67 -7.93
N LEU A 252 -20.97 0.66 -8.69
CA LEU A 252 -22.24 1.29 -8.30
C LEU A 252 -23.01 0.53 -7.21
N LYS A 253 -22.64 -0.72 -6.92
CA LYS A 253 -23.25 -1.58 -5.90
C LYS A 253 -22.38 -1.75 -4.66
N GLN A 254 -21.16 -1.21 -4.68
CA GLN A 254 -20.23 -1.29 -3.56
C GLN A 254 -20.72 -0.46 -2.38
N GLN A 255 -20.76 -1.06 -1.20
CA GLN A 255 -21.12 -0.40 0.05
C GLN A 255 -20.06 0.61 0.49
N PHE A 256 -18.78 0.26 0.33
CA PHE A 256 -17.67 1.11 0.79
C PHE A 256 -17.11 2.00 -0.33
N GLY A 257 -17.49 1.74 -1.59
CA GLY A 257 -17.08 2.55 -2.75
C GLY A 257 -15.57 2.60 -2.95
N LEU A 258 -14.84 1.52 -2.63
CA LEU A 258 -13.37 1.50 -2.62
C LEU A 258 -12.74 1.20 -3.99
N TYR A 259 -13.55 1.02 -5.04
CA TYR A 259 -13.04 0.87 -6.41
C TYR A 259 -12.09 2.02 -6.78
N ARG A 260 -10.89 1.66 -7.27
CA ARG A 260 -9.78 2.59 -7.59
C ARG A 260 -9.22 3.39 -6.40
N LYS A 261 -9.56 3.00 -5.17
CA LYS A 261 -9.02 3.61 -3.94
C LYS A 261 -8.25 2.60 -3.10
N PHE A 262 -8.75 1.37 -3.01
CA PHE A 262 -8.07 0.23 -2.43
C PHE A 262 -7.82 -0.84 -3.50
N SER A 263 -6.67 -1.51 -3.43
CA SER A 263 -6.37 -2.68 -4.27
C SER A 263 -5.61 -3.73 -3.48
N PHE A 264 -6.04 -4.99 -3.56
CA PHE A 264 -5.30 -6.13 -3.05
C PHE A 264 -5.26 -7.24 -4.09
N TRP A 265 -4.05 -7.67 -4.44
CA TRP A 265 -3.82 -8.63 -5.51
C TRP A 265 -2.59 -9.49 -5.21
N GLY A 266 -2.54 -10.67 -5.81
CA GLY A 266 -1.51 -11.66 -5.57
C GLY A 266 -0.66 -11.94 -6.80
N PHE A 267 0.54 -12.46 -6.58
CA PHE A 267 1.46 -12.91 -7.62
C PHE A 267 2.46 -13.94 -7.06
N PRO A 268 2.99 -14.88 -7.83
CA PRO A 268 2.35 -15.46 -8.99
C PRO A 268 1.26 -16.46 -8.57
N ASP A 269 0.27 -16.68 -9.42
CA ASP A 269 -0.53 -17.90 -9.34
C ASP A 269 0.31 -19.13 -9.80
N ASN A 270 -0.33 -20.27 -10.03
CA ASN A 270 0.37 -21.48 -10.47
C ASN A 270 0.95 -21.37 -11.90
N GLU A 271 0.52 -20.40 -12.69
CA GLU A 271 0.95 -20.18 -14.08
C GLU A 271 1.95 -19.02 -14.21
N GLY A 272 2.30 -18.35 -13.11
CA GLY A 272 3.18 -17.19 -13.15
C GLY A 272 2.46 -15.86 -13.37
N ALA A 273 1.13 -15.81 -13.27
CA ALA A 273 0.33 -14.63 -13.56
C ALA A 273 -0.13 -13.90 -12.28
N PRO A 274 -0.44 -12.59 -12.37
CA PRO A 274 -1.09 -11.86 -11.29
C PRO A 274 -2.56 -12.29 -11.16
N TYR A 275 -3.06 -12.34 -9.93
CA TYR A 275 -4.43 -12.77 -9.64
C TYR A 275 -5.15 -11.87 -8.63
N SER A 276 -6.46 -11.76 -8.81
CA SER A 276 -7.39 -11.14 -7.88
C SER A 276 -8.78 -11.76 -8.12
N PRO A 277 -9.53 -12.15 -7.07
CA PRO A 277 -9.27 -11.92 -5.65
C PRO A 277 -8.18 -12.83 -5.06
N VAL A 278 -7.52 -12.35 -4.00
CA VAL A 278 -6.56 -13.13 -3.21
C VAL A 278 -7.33 -14.01 -2.19
N PRO A 279 -6.97 -15.29 -1.99
CA PRO A 279 -7.66 -16.15 -1.02
C PRO A 279 -7.37 -15.70 0.42
N LEU A 280 -8.40 -15.21 1.12
CA LEU A 280 -8.30 -14.71 2.49
C LEU A 280 -8.55 -15.83 3.50
N GLN A 281 -7.67 -15.99 4.49
CA GLN A 281 -7.83 -17.00 5.55
C GLN A 281 -8.69 -16.50 6.72
N LEU A 282 -8.77 -15.19 6.95
CA LEU A 282 -9.57 -14.66 8.04
C LEU A 282 -11.07 -14.78 7.73
N GLN A 283 -11.75 -15.62 8.50
CA GLN A 283 -13.20 -15.78 8.40
C GLN A 283 -13.94 -14.67 9.16
N VAL A 284 -14.85 -13.99 8.45
CA VAL A 284 -15.72 -12.94 9.00
C VAL A 284 -17.16 -13.32 8.71
N GLY A 285 -17.98 -13.46 9.77
CA GLY A 285 -19.41 -13.68 9.65
C GLY A 285 -20.11 -12.46 9.03
N MET A 286 -21.14 -12.69 8.21
CA MET A 286 -21.87 -11.66 7.47
C MET A 286 -22.66 -10.68 8.36
N ASN A 287 -22.80 -10.97 9.67
CA ASN A 287 -23.73 -10.31 10.58
C ASN A 287 -23.08 -9.48 11.70
N HIS A 288 -21.84 -9.01 11.56
CA HIS A 288 -21.36 -8.00 12.51
C HIS A 288 -21.86 -6.62 12.06
N PRO A 289 -22.83 -6.00 12.76
CA PRO A 289 -23.23 -4.65 12.44
C PRO A 289 -22.00 -3.75 12.63
N THR A 290 -21.74 -2.91 11.64
CA THR A 290 -20.98 -1.67 11.84
C THR A 290 -21.69 -0.91 12.95
N LEU A 291 -21.19 -1.04 14.19
CA LEU A 291 -21.61 -0.16 15.27
C LEU A 291 -21.15 1.23 14.88
N PHE A 292 -22.11 2.03 14.41
CA PHE A 292 -22.00 3.46 14.22
C PHE A 292 -21.54 4.15 15.51
#